data_AF-A0A529M7W3-F1
#
_entry.id   AF-A0A529M7W3-F1
#
_cell.length_a   1.000
_cell.length_b   1.000
_cell.length_c   1.000
_cell.angle_alpha   90.00
_cell.angle_beta   90.00
_cell.angle_gamma   90.00
#
_symmetry.space_group_name_H-M   'P 1'
#
loop_
_entity.id
_entity.type
_entity.pdbx_description
1 polymer ?
#
loop_
_entity_poly.entity_id
_entity_poly.type
_entity_poly.pdbx_seq_one_letter_code
_entity_poly.pdbx_strand_id
1 'polypeptide(L)' 'FNAMLVGEVVMMAMGFAWLALLIGPEKSWQFGVVPFIVGDLIKVALAASLVPAVWTLLKRG' A
#
# COMPACT_ATOMS: atom_id res chain seq x y z
N PHE A 1 7.05 2.25 -9.82
CA PHE A 1 6.08 1.15 -9.65
C PHE A 1 6.65 0.03 -8.77
N ASN A 2 7.68 -0.72 -9.21
CA ASN A 2 8.22 -1.84 -8.44
C ASN A 2 8.65 -1.51 -6.99
N ALA A 3 9.40 -0.42 -6.78
CA ALA A 3 9.80 -0.01 -5.43
C ALA A 3 8.61 0.36 -4.51
N MET A 4 7.57 0.98 -5.07
CA MET A 4 6.36 1.33 -4.31
C MET A 4 5.56 0.08 -3.94
N LEU A 5 5.43 -0.87 -4.86
CA LEU A 5 4.71 -2.12 -4.63
C LEU A 5 5.41 -2.99 -3.59
N VAL A 6 6.75 -3.06 -3.63
CA VAL A 6 7.53 -3.76 -2.59
C VAL A 6 7.37 -3.08 -1.23
N GLY A 7 7.42 -1.75 -1.18
CA GLY A 7 7.19 -1.00 0.06
C GLY A 7 5.80 -1.27 0.67
N GLU A 8 4.76 -1.26 -0.17
CA GLU A 8 3.37 -1.54 0.23
C GLU A 8 3.27 -2.94 0.85
N VAL A 9 3.80 -3.97 0.16
CA VAL A 9 3.74 -5.37 0.61
C VAL A 9 4.48 -5.57 1.92
N VAL A 10 5.66 -4.95 2.08
CA VAL A 10 6.44 -5.05 3.33
C VAL A 10 5.69 -4.40 4.48
N MET A 11 5.16 -3.19 4.28
CA MET A 11 4.39 -2.47 5.30
C MET A 11 3.15 -3.27 5.72
N MET A 12 2.44 -3.83 4.75
CA MET A 12 1.24 -4.63 4.98
C MET A 12 1.55 -5.94 5.73
N ALA A 13 2.62 -6.64 5.34
CA ALA A 13 3.05 -7.87 6.00
C ALA A 13 3.48 -7.62 7.46
N MET A 14 4.21 -6.53 7.71
CA MET A 14 4.60 -6.14 9.07
C MET A 14 3.40 -5.76 9.93
N GLY A 15 2.44 -4.99 9.39
CA GLY A 15 1.20 -4.64 10.07
C GLY A 15 0.34 -5.87 10.41
N PHE A 16 0.21 -6.81 9.47
CA PHE A 16 -0.47 -8.08 9.71
C PHE A 16 0.23 -8.92 10.77
N ALA A 17 1.55 -9.05 10.72
CA ALA A 17 2.31 -9.82 11.71
C ALA A 17 2.16 -9.23 13.12
N TRP A 18 2.20 -7.90 13.24
CA TRP A 18 1.98 -7.21 14.51
C TRP A 18 0.57 -7.44 15.06
N LEU A 19 -0.46 -7.28 14.24
CA LEU A 19 -1.84 -7.51 14.65
C LEU A 19 -2.11 -8.99 14.94
N ALA A 20 -1.48 -9.92 14.22
CA ALA A 20 -1.62 -11.35 14.46
C ALA A 20 -1.13 -11.75 15.86
N LEU A 21 -0.10 -11.09 16.37
CA LEU A 21 0.41 -11.28 17.74
C LEU A 21 -0.54 -10.72 18.81
N LEU A 22 -1.29 -9.66 18.50
CA LEU A 22 -2.15 -8.97 19.48
C LEU A 22 -3.57 -9.53 19.55
N ILE A 23 -4.19 -9.78 18.40
CA ILE A 23 -5.62 -10.14 18.29
C ILE A 23 -5.85 -11.48 17.61
N GLY A 24 -4.77 -12.20 17.28
CA GLY A 24 -4.81 -13.47 16.54
C GLY A 24 -4.86 -13.30 15.02
N PRO A 25 -4.42 -14.31 14.25
CA PRO A 25 -4.28 -14.23 12.80
C PRO A 25 -5.61 -14.00 12.07
N GLU A 26 -6.70 -14.65 12.52
CA GLU A 26 -8.04 -14.51 11.94
C GLU A 26 -8.55 -13.06 11.98
N LYS A 27 -8.39 -12.41 13.13
CA LYS A 27 -8.83 -11.03 13.37
C LYS A 27 -7.87 -10.06 12.69
N SER A 28 -6.57 -10.34 12.72
CA SER A 28 -5.57 -9.56 11.98
C SER A 28 -5.88 -9.50 10.48
N TRP A 29 -6.33 -10.59 9.87
CA TRP A 29 -6.75 -10.58 8.48
C TRP A 29 -7.98 -9.69 8.25
N GLN A 30 -9.04 -9.90 9.05
CA GLN A 30 -10.29 -9.16 8.90
C GLN A 30 -10.16 -7.66 9.16
N PHE A 31 -9.32 -7.26 10.11
CA PHE A 31 -9.20 -5.86 10.53
C PHE A 31 -7.94 -5.16 9.99
N GLY A 32 -6.89 -5.91 9.66
CA GLY A 32 -5.59 -5.38 9.25
C GLY A 32 -5.28 -5.52 7.75
N VAL A 33 -5.95 -6.42 7.04
CA VAL A 33 -5.68 -6.69 5.62
C VAL A 33 -6.87 -6.33 4.75
N VAL A 34 -8.04 -6.92 5.04
CA VAL A 34 -9.27 -6.75 4.23
C VAL A 34 -9.66 -5.28 4.02
N PRO A 35 -9.72 -4.41 5.05
CA PRO A 35 -10.12 -3.01 4.84
C PRO A 35 -9.05 -2.17 4.13
N PHE A 36 -7.78 -2.58 4.19
CA PHE A 36 -6.65 -1.79 3.67
C PHE A 36 -6.32 -2.12 2.21
N ILE A 37 -6.53 -3.36 1.74
CA ILE A 37 -6.26 -3.80 0.36
C ILE A 37 -6.84 -2.85 -0.70
N VAL A 38 -8.11 -2.44 -0.52
CA VAL A 38 -8.79 -1.60 -1.51
C VAL A 38 -8.16 -0.21 -1.55
N GLY A 39 -7.88 0.36 -0.37
CA GLY A 39 -7.23 1.66 -0.26
C GLY A 39 -5.83 1.66 -0.86
N ASP A 40 -5.05 0.63 -0.55
CA ASP A 40 -3.67 0.44 -1.01
C ASP A 40 -3.60 0.27 -2.55
N LEU A 41 -4.49 -0.52 -3.13
CA LEU A 41 -4.58 -0.65 -4.59
C LEU A 41 -4.88 0.68 -5.29
N ILE A 42 -5.80 1.47 -4.73
CA ILE A 42 -6.11 2.81 -5.26
C ILE A 42 -4.89 3.72 -5.12
N LYS A 43 -4.21 3.67 -3.97
CA LYS A 43 -3.03 4.47 -3.67
C LYS A 43 -1.89 4.18 -4.64
N VAL A 44 -1.59 2.90 -4.88
CA VAL A 44 -0.57 2.46 -5.83
C VAL A 44 -0.93 2.85 -7.25
N ALA A 45 -2.21 2.73 -7.66
CA ALA A 45 -2.67 3.15 -8.99
C ALA A 45 -2.54 4.68 -9.20
N LEU A 46 -2.88 5.47 -8.19
CA LEU A 46 -2.69 6.93 -8.21
C LEU A 46 -1.21 7.29 -8.23
N ALA A 47 -0.39 6.68 -7.39
CA ALA A 47 1.06 6.92 -7.38
C ALA A 47 1.70 6.53 -8.72
N ALA A 48 1.28 5.42 -9.33
CA ALA A 48 1.77 4.97 -10.63
C ALA A 48 1.45 5.94 -11.77
N SER A 49 0.29 6.59 -11.73
CA SER A 49 -0.17 7.51 -12.78
C SER A 49 0.25 8.96 -12.56
N LEU A 50 0.12 9.46 -11.33
CA LEU A 50 0.40 10.87 -11.00
C LEU A 50 1.89 11.19 -10.97
N VAL A 51 2.74 10.32 -10.42
CA VAL A 51 4.18 10.60 -10.30
C VAL A 51 4.86 10.89 -11.64
N PRO A 52 4.71 10.08 -12.71
CA PRO A 52 5.26 10.41 -14.01
C PRO A 52 4.54 11.60 -14.69
N ALA A 53 3.24 11.76 -14.49
CA ALA A 53 2.47 12.88 -15.05
C ALA A 53 2.91 14.24 -14.47
N VAL A 54 3.09 14.32 -13.15
CA VAL A 54 3.59 15.52 -12.46
C VAL A 54 5.03 15.81 -12.89
N TRP A 55 5.89 14.78 -13.01
CA TRP A 55 7.28 14.98 -13.43
C TRP A 55 7.42 15.47 -14.87
N THR A 56 6.55 15.00 -15.78
CA THR A 56 6.51 15.47 -17.16
C THR A 56 5.95 16.89 -17.29
N LEU A 57 4.99 17.28 -16.45
CA LEU A 57 4.49 18.66 -16.38
C LEU A 57 5.54 19.62 -15.84
N LEU A 58 6.22 19.27 -14.74
CA LEU A 58 7.27 20.12 -14.14
C LEU A 58 8.49 20.30 -15.05
N LYS A 59 8.83 19.31 -15.88
CA LYS A 59 9.92 19.42 -16.87
C LYS A 59 9.58 20.27 -18.09
N ARG A 60 8.30 20.64 -18.29
CA ARG A 60 7.84 21.47 -19.42
C ARG A 60 7.66 22.95 -19.04
N GLY A 61 7.93 23.32 -17.79
CA GLY A 61 7.92 24.70 -17.29
C GLY A 61 9.31 25.31 -17.21
#